data_AF-A0A2N1MBR3-F1
#
_entry.id   AF-A0A2N1MBR3-F1
#
_cell.length_a   1.000
_cell.length_b   1.000
_cell.length_c   1.000
_cell.angle_alpha   90.00
_cell.angle_beta   90.00
_cell.angle_gamma   90.00
#
_symmetry.space_group_name_H-M   'P 1'
#
loop_
_entity.id
_entity.type
_entity.pdbx_description
1 polymer ?
#
loop_
_entity_poly.entity_id
_entity_poly.type
_entity_poly.pdbx_seq_one_letter_code
_entity_poly.pdbx_strand_id
1 'polypeptide(L)'
;KIGTIAGIKSLHEWTWPAQGEDTGFVYARILPGIGEWKKWSPAQIKKIQKQRKNEKPNPEYSTHTEPSKKWTLPIVVSKDDSVTNDELLELDLLNSSLNSMDITNVIGSSKKQIHDVFVSGWALKSNKNYKRESWKRISKSAKHLLENMFHTGTANPNNKFSAQQMYEELVRHVQLGELDENDVPKISTIQNWITGFSRKWKEIMAIRELEARENEIIV
;
A
#
# COMPACT_ATOMS: atom_id res chain seq x y z
N LYS A 1 26.59 -1.48 22.65
CA LYS A 1 25.94 -0.84 21.47
C LYS A 1 25.94 -1.86 20.35
N ILE A 2 24.85 -2.02 19.60
CA ILE A 2 24.81 -2.92 18.44
C ILE A 2 25.64 -2.24 17.34
N GLY A 3 26.67 -2.91 16.84
CA GLY A 3 27.38 -2.46 15.66
C GLY A 3 26.55 -2.79 14.41
N THR A 4 26.11 -1.78 13.69
CA THR A 4 25.37 -1.95 12.43
C THR A 4 26.32 -1.79 11.26
N ILE A 5 26.30 -2.72 10.30
CA ILE A 5 26.99 -2.53 9.02
C ILE A 5 26.23 -1.43 8.28
N ALA A 6 26.92 -0.34 7.95
CA ALA A 6 26.33 0.78 7.24
C ALA A 6 25.79 0.33 5.88
N GLY A 7 24.58 0.78 5.54
CA GLY A 7 23.95 0.51 4.23
C GLY A 7 23.05 -0.73 4.17
N ILE A 8 22.84 -1.44 5.28
CA ILE A 8 21.84 -2.52 5.36
C ILE A 8 20.44 -1.92 5.59
N LYS A 9 19.48 -2.31 4.75
CA LYS A 9 18.03 -2.07 4.93
C LYS A 9 17.31 -3.42 5.05
N SER A 10 16.14 -3.45 5.68
CA SER A 10 15.33 -4.68 5.84
C SER A 10 14.92 -5.36 4.54
N LEU A 11 14.96 -4.64 3.42
CA LEU A 11 14.51 -5.11 2.10
C LEU A 11 15.58 -5.81 1.26
N HIS A 12 16.77 -6.07 1.81
CA HIS A 12 17.82 -6.74 1.03
C HIS A 12 17.62 -8.26 0.99
N GLU A 13 17.88 -8.85 -0.17
CA GLU A 13 18.08 -10.28 -0.35
C GLU A 13 19.48 -10.66 0.12
N TRP A 14 19.60 -11.77 0.85
CA TRP A 14 20.86 -12.24 1.44
C TRP A 14 21.27 -13.60 0.86
N THR A 15 22.55 -13.79 0.60
CA THR A 15 23.11 -15.11 0.28
C THR A 15 24.45 -15.37 0.98
N TRP A 16 24.69 -16.64 1.30
CA TRP A 16 25.85 -17.14 2.04
C TRP A 16 26.47 -18.27 1.21
N PRO A 17 27.58 -18.04 0.48
CA PRO A 17 28.24 -19.09 -0.27
C PRO A 17 28.86 -20.07 0.72
N ALA A 18 28.43 -21.33 0.62
CA ALA A 18 28.94 -22.42 1.45
C ALA A 18 30.21 -23.07 0.87
N GLN A 19 30.53 -22.82 -0.40
CA GLN A 19 31.62 -23.45 -1.15
C GLN A 19 32.27 -22.46 -2.13
N GLY A 20 33.58 -22.59 -2.36
CA GLY A 20 34.36 -21.78 -3.32
C GLY A 20 35.28 -20.74 -2.67
N GLU A 21 35.87 -19.87 -3.49
CA GLU A 21 36.79 -18.80 -3.05
C GLU A 21 36.11 -17.78 -2.10
N ASP A 22 34.78 -17.69 -2.19
CA ASP A 22 33.94 -16.79 -1.39
C ASP A 22 33.32 -17.45 -0.15
N THR A 23 33.87 -18.58 0.28
CA THR A 23 33.39 -19.27 1.48
C THR A 23 33.52 -18.34 2.71
N GLY A 24 32.40 -18.15 3.42
CA GLY A 24 32.32 -17.31 4.62
C GLY A 24 32.04 -15.82 4.36
N PHE A 25 31.92 -15.40 3.11
CA PHE A 25 31.44 -14.06 2.79
C PHE A 25 29.92 -13.96 2.94
N VAL A 26 29.45 -12.74 3.18
CA VAL A 26 28.02 -12.42 3.18
C VAL A 26 27.73 -11.52 2.01
N TYR A 27 26.70 -11.85 1.25
CA TYR A 27 26.25 -11.08 0.10
C TYR A 27 24.86 -10.50 0.36
N ALA A 28 24.63 -9.26 -0.05
CA ALA A 28 23.28 -8.71 -0.12
C ALA A 28 23.05 -7.81 -1.33
N ARG A 29 21.84 -7.83 -1.87
CA ARG A 29 21.39 -6.94 -2.95
C ARG A 29 19.98 -6.44 -2.68
N ILE A 30 19.53 -5.44 -3.45
CA ILE A 30 18.23 -4.80 -3.21
C ILE A 30 17.09 -5.77 -3.56
N LEU A 31 17.15 -6.40 -4.74
CA LEU A 31 16.16 -7.39 -5.20
C LEU A 31 16.80 -8.39 -6.20
N PRO A 32 16.17 -9.54 -6.46
CA PRO A 32 16.61 -10.45 -7.51
C PRO A 32 16.70 -9.73 -8.87
N GLY A 33 17.88 -9.75 -9.49
CA GLY A 33 18.11 -9.10 -10.78
C GLY A 33 18.23 -7.57 -10.76
N ILE A 34 18.11 -6.92 -9.59
CA ILE A 34 18.20 -5.45 -9.45
C ILE A 34 19.23 -5.06 -8.39
N GLY A 35 20.23 -4.30 -8.83
CA GLY A 35 21.30 -3.79 -8.00
C GLY A 35 22.48 -4.74 -7.88
N GLU A 36 23.66 -4.17 -7.65
CA GLU A 36 24.90 -4.93 -7.47
C GLU A 36 24.92 -5.65 -6.12
N TRP A 37 25.59 -6.80 -6.10
CA TRP A 37 25.85 -7.55 -4.87
C TRP A 37 26.88 -6.81 -4.01
N LYS A 38 26.45 -6.41 -2.81
CA LYS A 38 27.38 -5.95 -1.76
C LYS A 38 27.95 -7.16 -1.05
N LYS A 39 29.28 -7.22 -0.97
CA LYS A 39 30.05 -8.32 -0.37
C LYS A 39 30.70 -7.86 0.93
N TRP A 40 30.55 -8.65 1.98
CA TRP A 40 31.24 -8.45 3.25
C TRP A 40 32.11 -9.64 3.60
N SER A 41 33.36 -9.36 3.94
CA SER A 41 34.34 -10.39 4.29
C SER A 41 34.21 -10.86 5.75
N PRO A 42 34.65 -12.09 6.05
CA PRO A 42 34.75 -12.59 7.43
C PRO A 42 35.49 -11.62 8.37
N ALA A 43 36.53 -10.93 7.87
CA ALA A 43 37.29 -9.96 8.66
C ALA A 43 36.47 -8.72 9.04
N GLN A 44 35.59 -8.23 8.15
CA GLN A 44 34.68 -7.12 8.42
C GLN A 44 33.60 -7.52 9.43
N ILE A 45 33.07 -8.74 9.31
CA ILE A 45 32.05 -9.27 10.23
C ILE A 45 32.65 -9.52 11.62
N LYS A 46 33.87 -10.05 11.69
CA LYS A 46 34.59 -10.30 12.95
C LYS A 46 34.82 -9.03 13.76
N LYS A 47 35.01 -7.87 13.11
CA LYS A 47 35.11 -6.56 13.79
C LYS A 47 33.84 -6.20 14.56
N ILE A 48 32.67 -6.64 14.08
CA ILE A 48 31.36 -6.40 14.71
C ILE A 48 31.12 -7.43 15.81
N GLN A 49 31.49 -8.70 15.58
CA GLN A 49 31.35 -9.78 16.55
C GLN A 49 32.18 -9.59 17.82
N LYS A 50 33.33 -8.89 17.77
CA LYS A 50 34.14 -8.58 18.97
C LYS A 50 33.36 -7.90 20.09
N GLN A 51 32.19 -7.33 19.81
CA GLN A 51 31.36 -6.65 20.81
C GLN A 51 30.36 -7.59 21.53
N ARG A 52 30.21 -8.88 21.17
CA ARG A 52 29.22 -9.77 21.83
C ARG A 52 29.45 -11.28 21.63
N LYS A 53 29.13 -12.10 22.65
CA LYS A 53 28.76 -13.53 22.47
C LYS A 53 27.25 -13.62 22.16
N ASN A 54 26.88 -14.02 20.95
CA ASN A 54 25.49 -14.31 20.62
C ASN A 54 25.18 -15.74 21.07
N GLU A 55 24.60 -15.87 22.26
CA GLU A 55 24.07 -17.15 22.71
C GLU A 55 22.76 -17.43 21.97
N LYS A 56 22.60 -18.66 21.49
CA LYS A 56 21.38 -19.12 20.85
C LYS A 56 20.26 -19.02 21.90
N PRO A 57 19.19 -18.22 21.68
CA PRO A 57 18.08 -18.19 22.63
C PRO A 57 17.45 -19.58 22.66
N ASN A 58 17.16 -20.07 23.86
CA ASN A 58 16.42 -21.30 24.02
C ASN A 58 14.94 -20.98 23.75
N PRO A 59 14.26 -21.67 22.82
CA PRO A 59 12.85 -21.41 22.55
C PRO A 59 12.02 -21.80 23.77
N GLU A 60 11.25 -20.86 24.30
CA GLU A 60 10.21 -21.14 25.27
C GLU A 60 8.92 -21.48 24.52
N TYR A 61 8.35 -22.64 24.83
CA TYR A 61 7.07 -23.08 24.27
C TYR A 61 5.96 -22.66 25.23
N SER A 62 4.97 -21.91 24.74
CA SER A 62 3.74 -21.71 25.51
C SER A 62 2.78 -22.88 25.28
N THR A 63 2.02 -23.23 26.31
CA THR A 63 0.88 -24.15 26.16
C THR A 63 -0.20 -23.51 25.32
N HIS A 64 -0.72 -24.23 24.34
CA HIS A 64 -1.84 -23.78 23.52
C HIS A 64 -3.07 -23.47 24.38
N THR A 65 -3.77 -22.37 24.07
CA THR A 65 -5.05 -22.04 24.71
C THR A 65 -6.17 -22.68 23.92
N GLU A 66 -7.01 -23.47 24.58
CA GLU A 66 -8.23 -24.00 23.96
C GLU A 66 -9.28 -22.87 23.83
N PRO A 67 -9.78 -22.59 22.61
CA PRO A 67 -10.80 -21.58 22.42
C PRO A 67 -12.14 -22.05 23.00
N SER A 68 -12.72 -21.27 23.90
CA SER A 68 -14.00 -21.59 24.56
C SER A 68 -15.23 -21.52 23.65
N LYS A 69 -15.09 -21.05 22.40
CA LYS A 69 -16.19 -20.86 21.46
C LYS A 69 -16.00 -21.72 20.21
N LYS A 70 -17.03 -22.50 19.88
CA LYS A 70 -17.15 -23.19 18.59
C LYS A 70 -17.35 -22.14 17.50
N TRP A 71 -16.40 -22.05 16.57
CA TRP A 71 -16.49 -21.17 15.41
C TRP A 71 -17.35 -21.86 14.34
N THR A 72 -18.63 -21.52 14.27
CA THR A 72 -19.50 -21.96 13.18
C THR A 72 -19.48 -20.91 12.09
N LEU A 73 -18.91 -21.22 10.93
CA LEU A 73 -18.96 -20.36 9.75
C LEU A 73 -20.31 -20.57 9.03
N PRO A 74 -21.12 -19.53 8.81
CA PRO A 74 -22.26 -19.65 7.91
C PRO A 74 -21.73 -19.73 6.46
N ILE A 75 -22.03 -20.83 5.79
CA ILE A 75 -21.83 -20.96 4.35
C ILE A 75 -22.94 -20.14 3.69
N VAL A 76 -22.60 -18.95 3.19
CA VAL A 76 -23.54 -18.15 2.40
C VAL A 76 -23.54 -18.71 0.98
N VAL A 77 -24.61 -19.42 0.61
CA VAL A 77 -24.91 -19.75 -0.77
C VAL A 77 -25.49 -18.48 -1.40
N SER A 78 -24.72 -17.86 -2.30
CA SER A 78 -25.16 -16.73 -3.10
C SER A 78 -26.31 -17.16 -4.00
N LYS A 79 -27.46 -16.50 -3.85
CA LYS A 79 -28.56 -16.52 -4.82
C LYS A 79 -28.57 -15.14 -5.47
N ASP A 80 -28.39 -15.14 -6.79
CA ASP A 80 -28.41 -13.96 -7.64
C ASP A 80 -29.72 -13.17 -7.47
N ASP A 81 -29.63 -11.84 -7.38
CA ASP A 81 -30.07 -10.91 -8.44
C ASP A 81 -30.15 -9.46 -7.93
N SER A 82 -29.71 -8.54 -8.80
CA SER A 82 -29.90 -7.08 -8.79
C SER A 82 -29.09 -6.24 -7.78
N VAL A 83 -27.87 -5.84 -8.17
CA VAL A 83 -27.26 -4.58 -7.73
C VAL A 83 -26.77 -3.84 -8.97
N THR A 84 -27.24 -2.60 -9.12
CA THR A 84 -27.00 -1.67 -10.23
C THR A 84 -25.50 -1.42 -10.46
N ASN A 85 -25.07 -1.59 -11.72
CA ASN A 85 -23.68 -1.72 -12.18
C ASN A 85 -22.95 -0.39 -12.51
N ASP A 86 -23.37 0.76 -12.00
CA ASP A 86 -22.82 2.03 -12.51
C ASP A 86 -21.51 2.50 -11.83
N GLU A 87 -21.16 1.99 -10.64
CA GLU A 87 -19.92 2.40 -9.94
C GLU A 87 -18.72 1.46 -10.15
N LEU A 88 -18.96 0.23 -10.67
CA LEU A 88 -17.88 -0.72 -10.94
C LEU A 88 -17.13 -0.40 -12.26
N LEU A 89 -17.82 0.21 -13.22
CA LEU A 89 -17.26 0.57 -14.52
C LEU A 89 -16.15 1.63 -14.43
N GLU A 90 -16.26 2.58 -13.50
CA GLU A 90 -15.29 3.69 -13.38
C GLU A 90 -13.96 3.24 -12.75
N LEU A 91 -13.99 2.18 -11.92
CA LEU A 91 -12.80 1.63 -11.27
C LEU A 91 -12.07 0.62 -12.18
N ASP A 92 -12.82 -0.11 -13.01
CA ASP A 92 -12.28 -1.08 -13.96
C ASP A 92 -11.64 -0.41 -15.19
N LEU A 93 -12.17 0.73 -15.67
CA LEU A 93 -11.55 1.48 -16.77
C LEU A 93 -10.14 2.00 -16.42
N LEU A 94 -9.88 2.36 -15.16
CA LEU A 94 -8.56 2.86 -14.74
C LEU A 94 -7.55 1.74 -14.48
N ASN A 95 -8.00 0.56 -14.04
CA ASN A 95 -7.10 -0.59 -13.82
C ASN A 95 -6.77 -1.35 -15.12
N SER A 96 -7.66 -1.32 -16.11
CA SER A 96 -7.44 -2.00 -17.39
C SER A 96 -6.35 -1.35 -18.25
N SER A 97 -6.04 -0.07 -18.03
CA SER A 97 -5.01 0.66 -18.80
C SER A 97 -3.57 0.29 -18.40
N LEU A 98 -3.36 -0.38 -17.26
CA LEU A 98 -2.02 -0.61 -16.67
C LEU A 98 -1.48 -2.05 -16.78
N ASN A 99 -2.21 -2.97 -17.42
CA ASN A 99 -1.80 -4.37 -17.54
C ASN A 99 -1.50 -4.81 -18.98
N SER A 100 -0.91 -3.93 -19.79
CA SER A 100 -0.29 -4.32 -21.06
C SER A 100 1.23 -4.43 -20.91
N MET A 101 1.68 -5.39 -20.10
CA MET A 101 3.03 -5.95 -20.24
C MET A 101 2.94 -7.46 -20.10
N ASP A 102 2.93 -8.08 -21.26
CA ASP A 102 2.85 -9.52 -21.48
C ASP A 102 4.10 -10.19 -20.89
N ILE A 103 3.95 -10.79 -19.71
CA ILE A 103 4.92 -11.74 -19.16
C ILE A 103 4.21 -13.09 -19.04
N THR A 104 3.78 -13.63 -20.18
CA THR A 104 3.25 -14.99 -20.26
C THR A 104 4.09 -15.88 -21.16
N ASN A 105 5.41 -15.83 -21.05
CA ASN A 105 6.26 -16.92 -21.52
C ASN A 105 7.36 -17.18 -20.49
N VAL A 106 7.60 -18.46 -20.18
CA VAL A 106 8.58 -19.00 -19.21
C VAL A 106 8.11 -19.14 -17.76
N ILE A 107 7.01 -19.85 -17.49
CA ILE A 107 6.93 -20.73 -16.29
C ILE A 107 6.18 -22.02 -16.67
N GLY A 108 6.80 -22.80 -17.56
CA GLY A 108 6.49 -24.21 -17.70
C GLY A 108 7.26 -24.98 -16.63
N SER A 109 6.52 -25.78 -15.86
CA SER A 109 7.01 -26.72 -14.84
C SER A 109 7.17 -26.20 -13.41
N SER A 110 6.59 -26.94 -12.46
CA SER A 110 6.78 -26.90 -10.99
C SER A 110 5.79 -26.11 -10.11
N LYS A 111 4.53 -25.87 -10.52
CA LYS A 111 3.50 -25.26 -9.64
C LYS A 111 2.83 -26.23 -8.64
N LYS A 112 3.15 -27.53 -8.64
CA LYS A 112 2.37 -28.54 -7.88
C LYS A 112 2.83 -28.82 -6.44
N GLN A 113 3.81 -28.11 -5.88
CA GLN A 113 4.41 -28.52 -4.58
C GLN A 113 4.50 -27.44 -3.49
N ILE A 114 3.97 -26.23 -3.72
CA ILE A 114 4.13 -25.11 -2.75
C ILE A 114 2.88 -24.92 -1.86
N HIS A 115 1.75 -25.54 -2.19
CA HIS A 115 0.47 -25.28 -1.51
C HIS A 115 0.30 -25.95 -0.14
N ASP A 116 1.13 -26.91 0.23
CA ASP A 116 0.93 -27.69 1.47
C ASP A 116 1.68 -27.15 2.70
N VAL A 117 2.50 -26.10 2.56
CA VAL A 117 3.34 -25.59 3.68
C VAL A 117 2.79 -24.31 4.33
N PHE A 118 1.82 -23.63 3.69
CA PHE A 118 1.26 -22.39 4.22
C PHE A 118 -0.25 -22.53 4.48
N VAL A 119 -0.61 -23.12 5.63
CA VAL A 119 -1.96 -22.97 6.20
C VAL A 119 -2.10 -21.50 6.64
N SER A 120 -2.44 -20.66 5.66
CA SER A 120 -2.46 -19.20 5.77
C SER A 120 -3.70 -18.70 6.50
N GLY A 121 -3.83 -19.04 7.79
CA GLY A 121 -4.82 -18.42 8.68
C GLY A 121 -4.51 -16.95 9.00
N TRP A 122 -3.26 -16.51 8.77
CA TRP A 122 -2.80 -15.15 9.08
C TRP A 122 -2.89 -14.18 7.89
N ALA A 123 -2.91 -14.70 6.65
CA ALA A 123 -2.99 -13.89 5.44
C ALA A 123 -4.45 -13.68 4.96
N LEU A 124 -5.42 -14.37 5.58
CA LEU A 124 -6.83 -14.19 5.27
C LEU A 124 -7.37 -12.90 5.89
N LYS A 125 -7.80 -11.99 5.02
CA LYS A 125 -8.31 -10.64 5.30
C LYS A 125 -9.44 -10.59 6.34
N SER A 126 -10.08 -11.73 6.62
CA SER A 126 -11.15 -11.92 7.60
C SER A 126 -10.71 -11.86 9.08
N ASN A 127 -9.42 -12.09 9.38
CA ASN A 127 -8.89 -12.08 10.75
C ASN A 127 -8.36 -10.70 11.20
N LYS A 128 -8.51 -9.65 10.39
CA LYS A 128 -8.37 -8.27 10.87
C LYS A 128 -9.56 -7.97 11.76
N ASN A 129 -9.34 -7.67 13.04
CA ASN A 129 -10.35 -7.11 13.94
C ASN A 129 -10.98 -5.83 13.32
N TYR A 130 -12.07 -5.99 12.57
CA TYR A 130 -12.76 -4.92 11.84
C TYR A 130 -13.77 -4.17 12.71
N LYS A 131 -13.56 -4.12 14.03
CA LYS A 131 -14.23 -3.09 14.86
C LYS A 131 -13.60 -1.71 14.65
N ARG A 132 -13.22 -1.39 13.42
CA ARG A 132 -13.10 0.01 13.02
C ARG A 132 -14.53 0.44 12.76
N GLU A 133 -14.97 1.51 13.40
CA GLU A 133 -16.19 2.21 13.01
C GLU A 133 -16.25 2.26 11.50
N SER A 134 -17.42 1.93 10.93
CA SER A 134 -17.64 1.99 9.49
C SER A 134 -17.01 3.28 8.97
N TRP A 135 -15.95 3.16 8.16
CA TRP A 135 -15.23 4.31 7.63
C TRP A 135 -16.26 5.19 6.94
N LYS A 136 -16.67 6.28 7.59
CA LYS A 136 -17.62 7.23 7.01
C LYS A 136 -16.90 7.85 5.82
N ARG A 137 -17.22 7.35 4.62
CA ARG A 137 -16.74 7.91 3.37
C ARG A 137 -17.35 9.31 3.26
N ILE A 138 -16.55 10.27 2.82
CA ILE A 138 -17.05 11.60 2.45
C ILE A 138 -18.18 11.39 1.44
N SER A 139 -19.32 12.05 1.64
CA SER A 139 -20.46 11.90 0.73
C SER A 139 -20.10 12.41 -0.67
N LYS A 140 -20.83 11.95 -1.69
CA LYS A 140 -20.55 12.33 -3.09
C LYS A 140 -20.68 13.85 -3.30
N SER A 141 -21.68 14.47 -2.69
CA SER A 141 -21.93 15.91 -2.74
C SER A 141 -20.80 16.69 -2.07
N ALA A 142 -20.43 16.33 -0.83
CA ALA A 142 -19.32 16.96 -0.11
C ALA A 142 -18.00 16.80 -0.88
N LYS A 143 -17.77 15.63 -1.50
CA LYS A 143 -16.58 15.37 -2.31
C LYS A 143 -16.51 16.29 -3.55
N HIS A 144 -17.59 16.42 -4.32
CA HIS A 144 -17.62 17.30 -5.50
C HIS A 144 -17.33 18.76 -5.11
N LEU A 145 -17.90 19.22 -4.01
CA LEU A 145 -17.69 20.59 -3.54
C LEU A 145 -16.24 20.82 -3.10
N LEU A 146 -15.64 19.84 -2.41
CA LEU A 146 -14.20 19.86 -2.09
C LEU A 146 -13.32 19.90 -3.35
N GLU A 147 -13.66 19.13 -4.39
CA GLU A 147 -12.94 19.14 -5.67
C GLU A 147 -13.03 20.51 -6.36
N ASN A 148 -14.22 21.11 -6.43
CA ASN A 148 -14.42 22.44 -7.01
C ASN A 148 -13.59 23.51 -6.29
N MET A 149 -13.59 23.50 -4.96
CA MET A 149 -12.78 24.42 -4.16
C MET A 149 -11.27 24.20 -4.39
N PHE A 150 -10.83 22.94 -4.48
CA PHE A 150 -9.44 22.62 -4.76
C PHE A 150 -9.01 23.14 -6.14
N HIS A 151 -9.82 22.90 -7.17
CA HIS A 151 -9.56 23.36 -8.53
C HIS A 151 -9.52 24.89 -8.64
N THR A 152 -10.41 25.57 -7.94
CA THR A 152 -10.41 27.05 -7.85
C THR A 152 -9.08 27.58 -7.32
N GLY A 153 -8.51 26.92 -6.30
CA GLY A 153 -7.20 27.26 -5.75
C GLY A 153 -6.01 26.90 -6.65
N THR A 154 -6.14 25.87 -7.50
CA THR A 154 -5.12 25.54 -8.50
C THR A 154 -5.11 26.49 -9.69
N ALA A 155 -6.27 27.04 -10.07
CA ALA A 155 -6.38 28.01 -11.15
C ALA A 155 -5.93 29.41 -10.73
N ASN A 156 -6.22 29.82 -9.49
CA ASN A 156 -5.77 31.08 -8.93
C ASN A 156 -5.21 30.87 -7.50
N PRO A 157 -3.89 31.10 -7.28
CA PRO A 157 -3.27 30.94 -5.97
C PRO A 157 -3.89 31.81 -4.86
N ASN A 158 -4.46 32.98 -5.21
CA ASN A 158 -5.13 33.87 -4.25
C ASN A 158 -6.45 33.29 -3.73
N ASN A 159 -7.06 32.38 -4.49
CA ASN A 159 -8.33 31.73 -4.13
C ASN A 159 -8.10 30.34 -3.53
N LYS A 160 -6.89 30.05 -3.03
CA LYS A 160 -6.56 28.75 -2.46
C LYS A 160 -7.20 28.60 -1.07
N PHE A 161 -8.10 27.63 -0.96
CA PHE A 161 -8.74 27.30 0.31
C PHE A 161 -7.80 26.48 1.22
N SER A 162 -7.71 26.89 2.48
CA SER A 162 -7.22 26.05 3.58
C SER A 162 -8.27 25.01 3.98
N ALA A 163 -7.85 23.95 4.69
CA ALA A 163 -8.78 22.92 5.17
C ALA A 163 -9.90 23.50 6.06
N GLN A 164 -9.60 24.55 6.81
CA GLN A 164 -10.58 25.24 7.65
C GLN A 164 -11.58 26.04 6.79
N GLN A 165 -11.10 26.79 5.80
CA GLN A 165 -11.98 27.53 4.88
C GLN A 165 -12.86 26.59 4.05
N MET A 166 -12.34 25.44 3.63
CA MET A 166 -13.16 24.42 2.95
C MET A 166 -14.27 23.90 3.86
N TYR A 167 -13.97 23.70 5.15
CA TYR A 167 -14.99 23.29 6.13
C TYR A 167 -16.05 24.38 6.33
N GLU A 168 -15.65 25.65 6.45
CA GLU A 168 -16.57 26.79 6.59
C GLU A 168 -17.51 26.90 5.37
N GLU A 169 -17.00 26.70 4.16
CA GLU A 169 -17.84 26.63 2.95
C GLU A 169 -18.81 25.45 3.00
N LEU A 170 -18.37 24.24 3.38
CA LEU A 170 -19.28 23.10 3.53
C LEU A 170 -20.41 23.40 4.52
N VAL A 171 -20.11 24.07 5.64
CA VAL A 171 -21.12 24.51 6.62
C VAL A 171 -22.08 25.54 6.01
N ARG A 172 -21.59 26.45 5.16
CA ARG A 172 -22.45 27.39 4.42
C ARG A 172 -23.43 26.66 3.49
N HIS A 173 -22.96 25.62 2.80
CA HIS A 173 -23.82 24.79 1.93
C HIS A 173 -24.84 23.95 2.72
N VAL A 174 -24.52 23.55 3.96
CA VAL A 174 -25.51 22.97 4.88
C VAL A 174 -26.60 23.97 5.24
N GLN A 175 -26.22 25.21 5.56
CA GLN A 175 -27.19 26.27 5.89
C GLN A 175 -28.12 26.61 4.73
N LEU A 176 -27.64 26.45 3.49
CA LEU A 176 -28.42 26.62 2.27
C LEU A 176 -29.33 25.41 1.97
N GLY A 177 -29.23 24.32 2.74
CA GLY A 177 -29.99 23.09 2.53
C GLY A 177 -29.51 22.23 1.36
N GLU A 178 -28.32 22.53 0.81
CA GLU A 178 -27.73 21.79 -0.32
C GLU A 178 -26.94 20.55 0.13
N LEU A 179 -26.54 20.53 1.41
CA LEU A 179 -25.77 19.45 2.02
C LEU A 179 -26.39 19.04 3.36
N ASP A 180 -26.36 17.74 3.67
CA ASP A 180 -26.78 17.25 4.98
C ASP A 180 -25.70 17.51 6.06
N GLU A 181 -26.11 17.80 7.29
CA GLU A 181 -25.20 18.02 8.41
C GLU A 181 -24.30 16.81 8.68
N ASN A 182 -24.79 15.58 8.47
CA ASN A 182 -24.03 14.36 8.72
C ASN A 182 -22.97 14.10 7.65
N ASP A 183 -23.08 14.77 6.50
CA ASP A 183 -22.17 14.63 5.37
C ASP A 183 -20.94 15.52 5.48
N VAL A 184 -20.94 16.49 6.40
CA VAL A 184 -19.79 17.38 6.62
C VAL A 184 -18.64 16.61 7.26
N PRO A 185 -17.51 16.43 6.57
CA PRO A 185 -16.35 15.77 7.13
C PRO A 185 -15.63 16.68 8.13
N LYS A 186 -14.96 16.06 9.10
CA LYS A 186 -14.10 16.78 10.07
C LYS A 186 -12.95 17.49 9.32
N ILE A 187 -12.48 18.61 9.85
CA ILE A 187 -11.34 19.38 9.31
C ILE A 187 -10.10 18.49 9.08
N SER A 188 -9.78 17.58 10.01
CA SER A 188 -8.66 16.64 9.84
C SER A 188 -8.85 15.68 8.67
N THR A 189 -10.09 15.29 8.38
CA THR A 189 -10.44 14.45 7.23
C THR A 189 -10.27 15.23 5.93
N ILE A 190 -10.67 16.51 5.91
CA ILE A 190 -10.44 17.42 4.77
C ILE A 190 -8.94 17.61 4.53
N GLN A 191 -8.14 17.84 5.56
CA GLN A 191 -6.69 17.99 5.42
C GLN A 191 -6.03 16.73 4.84
N ASN A 192 -6.40 15.55 5.35
CA ASN A 192 -5.93 14.27 4.80
C ASN A 192 -6.40 14.07 3.36
N TRP A 193 -7.63 14.48 3.05
CA TRP A 193 -8.15 14.45 1.69
C TRP A 193 -7.36 15.38 0.76
N ILE A 194 -7.08 16.63 1.14
CA ILE A 194 -6.26 17.59 0.35
C ILE A 194 -4.88 17.01 0.06
N THR A 195 -4.20 16.46 1.06
CA THR A 195 -2.86 15.88 0.88
C THR A 195 -2.87 14.70 -0.08
N GLY A 196 -3.85 13.79 0.06
CA GLY A 196 -4.01 12.65 -0.85
C GLY A 196 -4.39 13.07 -2.26
N PHE A 197 -5.34 14.00 -2.39
CA PHE A 197 -5.84 14.51 -3.67
C PHE A 197 -4.77 15.28 -4.42
N SER A 198 -4.02 16.15 -3.74
CA SER A 198 -2.92 16.91 -4.33
C SER A 198 -1.83 16.00 -4.91
N ARG A 199 -1.51 14.89 -4.24
CA ARG A 199 -0.54 13.92 -4.75
C ARG A 199 -1.02 13.27 -6.04
N LYS A 200 -2.26 12.78 -6.05
CA LYS A 200 -2.87 12.16 -7.24
C LYS A 200 -2.99 13.14 -8.39
N TRP A 201 -3.40 14.37 -8.10
CA TRP A 201 -3.52 15.42 -9.12
C TRP A 201 -2.17 15.72 -9.78
N LYS A 202 -1.09 15.84 -9.01
CA LYS A 202 0.27 16.01 -9.56
C LYS A 202 0.70 14.84 -10.45
N GLU A 203 0.37 13.61 -10.05
CA GLU A 203 0.65 12.40 -10.84
C GLU A 203 -0.11 12.42 -12.18
N ILE A 204 -1.41 12.74 -12.15
CA ILE A 204 -2.24 12.84 -13.37
C ILE A 204 -1.74 13.97 -14.28
N MET A 205 -1.37 15.13 -13.74
CA MET A 205 -0.82 16.23 -14.54
C MET A 205 0.51 15.85 -15.19
N ALA A 206 1.38 15.14 -14.47
CA ALA A 206 2.66 14.67 -15.02
C ALA A 206 2.45 13.65 -16.16
N ILE A 207 1.47 12.74 -16.02
CA ILE A 207 1.10 11.78 -17.08
C ILE A 207 0.57 12.53 -18.31
N ARG A 208 -0.36 13.47 -18.12
CA ARG A 208 -0.91 14.29 -19.22
C ARG A 208 0.18 15.07 -19.95
N GLU A 209 1.17 15.60 -19.24
CA GLU A 209 2.31 16.31 -19.82
C GLU A 209 3.28 15.39 -20.58
N LEU A 210 3.39 14.11 -20.18
CA LEU A 210 4.10 13.09 -20.96
C LEU A 210 3.35 12.76 -22.25
N GLU A 211 2.05 12.48 -22.15
CA GLU A 211 1.19 12.17 -23.30
C GLU A 211 1.15 13.33 -24.32
N ALA A 212 1.09 14.58 -23.86
CA ALA A 212 1.15 15.75 -24.75
C ALA A 212 2.46 15.82 -25.54
N ARG A 213 3.60 15.52 -24.90
CA ARG A 213 4.91 15.51 -25.56
C ARG A 213 5.08 14.35 -26.55
N GLU A 214 4.50 13.19 -26.27
CA GLU A 214 4.51 12.07 -27.22
C GLU A 214 3.67 12.39 -28.47
N ASN A 215 2.52 13.03 -28.30
CA ASN A 215 1.66 13.43 -29.41
C ASN A 215 2.29 14.50 -30.30
N GLU A 216 3.09 15.42 -29.74
CA GLU A 216 3.85 16.42 -30.52
C GLU A 216 5.00 15.82 -31.34
N ILE A 217 5.50 14.63 -31.00
CA ILE A 217 6.59 13.95 -31.71
C ILE A 217 6.06 13.10 -32.90
N ILE A 218 4.77 12.77 -32.89
CA ILE A 218 4.12 11.92 -33.91
C ILE A 218 3.47 12.76 -35.04
N VAL A 219 3.46 14.09 -34.93
CA VAL A 219 3.02 15.05 -35.97
C VAL A 219 4.23 15.60 -36.71
#